data_AF-A0A087TA64-F1
#
_entry.id   AF-A0A087TA64-F1
#
_cell.length_a   1.000
_cell.length_b   1.000
_cell.length_c   1.000
_cell.angle_alpha   90.00
_cell.angle_beta   90.00
_cell.angle_gamma   90.00
#
_symmetry.space_group_name_H-M   'P 1'
#
loop_
_entity.id
_entity.type
_entity.pdbx_description
1 polymer ?
#
loop_
_entity_poly.entity_id
_entity_poly.type
_entity_poly.pdbx_seq_one_letter_code
_entity_poly.pdbx_strand_id
1 'polypeptide(L)'
;MQIMRQKDEKLLIEALNNLAVGQMTANDIEVLKSSEVQESDVPENAIRLFAENVNVDVDNQMKIEKQIGTEYVSEAKVTILGKESDTSRNHIIESLKTKSVIEANA
;
A
#
# COMPACT_ATOMS: atom_id res chain seq x y z
N MET A 1 -20.80 10.90 -14.30
CA MET A 1 -19.73 11.24 -13.34
C MET A 1 -18.53 11.69 -14.16
N GLN A 2 -17.96 12.85 -13.91
CA GLN A 2 -16.76 13.31 -14.62
C GLN A 2 -15.53 12.96 -13.78
N ILE A 3 -14.60 12.17 -14.32
CA ILE A 3 -13.34 11.86 -13.64
C ILE A 3 -12.40 13.07 -13.81
N MET A 4 -12.30 13.89 -12.76
CA MET A 4 -11.50 15.11 -12.78
C MET A 4 -9.99 14.84 -12.63
N ARG A 5 -9.63 13.67 -12.09
CA ARG A 5 -8.25 13.25 -11.84
C ARG A 5 -7.44 13.03 -13.12
N GLN A 6 -8.09 12.58 -14.20
CA GLN A 6 -7.48 12.25 -15.50
C GLN A 6 -8.18 12.98 -16.65
N LYS A 7 -8.74 14.18 -16.39
CA LYS A 7 -9.75 14.84 -17.23
C LYS A 7 -9.41 14.99 -18.72
N ASP A 8 -8.13 14.96 -19.07
CA ASP A 8 -7.64 15.16 -20.44
C ASP A 8 -7.36 13.82 -21.17
N GLU A 9 -7.49 12.68 -20.49
CA GLU A 9 -7.16 11.34 -21.00
C GLU A 9 -8.41 10.46 -21.16
N LYS A 10 -9.28 10.85 -22.11
CA LYS A 10 -10.59 10.21 -22.30
C LYS A 10 -10.51 8.69 -22.49
N LEU A 11 -9.57 8.20 -23.31
CA LEU A 11 -9.41 6.77 -23.59
C LEU A 11 -8.98 5.99 -22.34
N LEU A 12 -8.08 6.57 -21.53
CA LEU A 12 -7.66 5.95 -20.28
C LEU A 12 -8.79 5.94 -19.26
N ILE A 13 -9.57 7.02 -19.16
CA ILE A 13 -10.77 7.08 -18.31
C ILE A 13 -11.75 5.97 -18.67
N GLU A 14 -12.03 5.77 -19.97
CA GLU A 14 -12.94 4.73 -20.44
C GLU A 14 -12.41 3.33 -20.10
N ALA A 15 -11.13 3.06 -20.36
CA ALA A 15 -10.49 1.79 -20.01
C ALA A 15 -10.55 1.51 -18.49
N LEU A 16 -10.30 2.51 -17.65
CA LEU A 16 -10.38 2.40 -16.18
C LEU A 16 -11.81 2.16 -15.69
N ASN A 17 -12.81 2.81 -16.30
CA ASN A 17 -14.21 2.57 -15.97
C ASN A 17 -14.64 1.14 -16.33
N ASN A 18 -14.21 0.63 -17.49
CA ASN A 18 -14.48 -0.75 -17.92
C ASN A 18 -13.79 -1.77 -17.01
N LEU A 19 -12.56 -1.49 -16.57
CA LEU A 19 -11.85 -2.28 -15.56
C LEU A 19 -12.65 -2.36 -14.26
N ALA A 20 -13.16 -1.23 -13.76
CA ALA A 20 -13.90 -1.17 -12.50
C ALA A 20 -15.20 -2.00 -12.49
N VAL A 21 -15.84 -2.17 -13.64
CA VAL A 21 -17.07 -2.99 -13.78
C VAL A 21 -16.82 -4.39 -14.36
N GLY A 22 -15.56 -4.76 -14.61
CA GLY A 22 -15.18 -6.07 -15.15
C GLY A 22 -15.58 -6.29 -16.62
N GLN A 23 -15.71 -5.22 -17.42
CA GLN A 23 -16.14 -5.25 -18.83
C GLN A 23 -15.01 -4.84 -19.80
N MET A 24 -13.76 -5.11 -19.45
CA MET A 24 -12.62 -4.74 -20.28
C MET A 24 -12.67 -5.40 -21.67
N THR A 25 -12.37 -4.61 -22.69
CA THR A 25 -12.11 -5.06 -24.05
C THR A 25 -10.62 -5.28 -24.30
N ALA A 26 -10.25 -5.93 -25.41
CA ALA A 26 -8.85 -6.05 -25.81
C ALA A 26 -8.18 -4.68 -26.01
N ASN A 27 -8.91 -3.71 -26.56
CA ASN A 27 -8.43 -2.34 -26.73
C ASN A 27 -8.16 -1.66 -25.37
N ASP A 28 -9.01 -1.88 -24.36
CA ASP A 28 -8.79 -1.33 -23.01
C ASP A 28 -7.50 -1.88 -22.39
N ILE A 29 -7.20 -3.16 -22.60
CA ILE A 29 -5.95 -3.79 -22.16
C ILE A 29 -4.75 -3.15 -22.86
N GLU A 30 -4.83 -2.91 -24.17
CA GLU A 30 -3.77 -2.25 -24.93
C GLU A 30 -3.53 -0.81 -24.44
N VAL A 31 -4.59 -0.05 -24.19
CA VAL A 31 -4.51 1.31 -23.62
C VAL A 31 -3.78 1.31 -22.28
N LEU A 32 -4.16 0.41 -21.36
CA LEU A 32 -3.49 0.32 -20.05
C LEU A 32 -2.02 -0.09 -20.17
N LYS A 33 -1.71 -1.07 -21.02
CA LYS A 33 -0.32 -1.49 -21.26
C LYS A 33 0.53 -0.39 -21.88
N SER A 34 -0.04 0.41 -22.79
CA SER A 34 0.66 1.54 -23.39
C SER A 34 0.96 2.67 -22.40
N SER A 35 0.26 2.70 -21.27
CA SER A 35 0.44 3.66 -20.18
C SER A 35 1.47 3.18 -19.15
N GLU A 36 2.07 2.00 -19.33
CA GLU A 36 3.16 1.52 -18.51
C GLU A 36 4.43 2.33 -18.78
N VAL A 37 5.06 2.83 -17.72
CA VAL A 37 6.30 3.62 -17.79
C VAL A 37 7.48 2.78 -17.32
N GLN A 38 8.67 3.09 -17.83
CA GLN A 38 9.89 2.45 -17.33
C GLN A 38 10.20 2.94 -15.92
N GLU A 39 10.86 2.10 -15.13
CA GLU A 39 11.21 2.40 -13.75
C GLU A 39 12.05 3.69 -13.61
N SER A 40 12.89 3.99 -14.60
CA SER A 40 13.70 5.21 -14.68
C SER A 40 12.89 6.49 -14.86
N ASP A 41 11.68 6.37 -15.40
CA ASP A 41 10.82 7.51 -15.71
C ASP A 41 9.86 7.82 -14.55
N VAL A 42 9.83 6.98 -13.52
CA VAL A 42 8.99 7.18 -12.35
C VAL A 42 9.63 8.23 -11.43
N PRO A 43 8.90 9.29 -11.04
CA PRO A 43 9.41 10.28 -10.11
C PRO A 43 9.87 9.64 -8.79
N GLU A 44 11.00 10.10 -8.26
CA GLU A 44 11.58 9.56 -7.02
C GLU A 44 10.62 9.64 -5.83
N ASN A 45 9.82 10.70 -5.78
CA ASN A 45 8.82 10.95 -4.74
C ASN A 45 7.45 10.31 -5.03
N ALA A 46 7.30 9.52 -6.10
CA ALA A 46 6.06 8.83 -6.39
C ALA A 46 5.78 7.73 -5.34
N ILE A 47 4.51 7.65 -4.93
CA ILE A 47 4.01 6.55 -4.09
C ILE A 47 3.86 5.31 -4.96
N ARG A 48 4.41 4.19 -4.50
CA ARG A 48 4.26 2.88 -5.14
C ARG A 48 3.06 2.16 -4.53
N LEU A 49 2.29 1.48 -5.37
CA LEU A 49 1.17 0.65 -4.95
C LEU A 49 1.57 -0.81 -5.15
N PHE A 50 1.36 -1.63 -4.12
CA PHE A 50 1.64 -3.05 -4.14
C PHE A 50 0.38 -3.83 -3.76
N ALA A 51 0.32 -5.09 -4.17
CA ALA A 51 -0.81 -5.97 -3.85
C ALA A 51 -0.76 -6.48 -2.40
N GLU A 52 0.43 -6.68 -1.84
CA GLU A 52 0.63 -7.25 -0.51
C GLU A 52 1.41 -6.29 0.38
N ASN A 53 1.07 -6.27 1.68
CA ASN A 53 1.72 -5.39 2.64
C ASN A 53 3.19 -5.74 2.88
N VAL A 54 3.59 -7.01 2.74
CA VAL A 54 5.01 -7.38 2.78
C VAL A 54 5.84 -6.63 1.73
N ASN A 55 5.29 -6.36 0.55
CA ASN A 55 6.00 -5.59 -0.47
C ASN A 55 6.03 -4.10 -0.15
N VAL A 56 4.95 -3.57 0.44
CA VAL A 56 4.88 -2.19 0.94
C VAL A 56 5.95 -1.97 2.02
N ASP A 57 6.06 -2.88 2.97
CA ASP A 57 7.03 -2.80 4.07
C ASP A 57 8.47 -2.80 3.54
N VAL A 58 8.77 -3.69 2.60
CA VAL A 58 10.10 -3.75 1.95
C VAL A 58 10.43 -2.47 1.20
N ASP A 59 9.52 -1.93 0.37
CA ASP A 59 9.77 -0.69 -0.37
C ASP A 59 9.94 0.52 0.55
N ASN A 60 9.06 0.65 1.56
CA ASN A 60 9.14 1.75 2.51
C ASN A 60 10.41 1.69 3.34
N GLN A 61 10.83 0.51 3.81
CA GLN A 61 12.07 0.34 4.55
C GLN A 61 13.28 0.75 3.70
N MET A 62 13.35 0.28 2.44
CA MET A 62 14.42 0.68 1.52
C MET A 62 14.44 2.21 1.29
N LYS A 63 13.28 2.86 1.22
CA LYS A 63 13.20 4.33 1.07
C LYS A 63 13.67 5.06 2.31
N ILE A 64 13.33 4.58 3.50
CA ILE A 64 13.79 5.15 4.79
C ILE A 64 15.32 5.03 4.90
N GLU A 65 15.88 3.85 4.62
CA GLU A 65 17.33 3.57 4.71
C GLU A 65 18.17 4.42 3.75
N LYS A 66 17.59 4.84 2.62
CA LYS A 66 18.25 5.73 1.66
C LYS A 66 18.28 7.20 2.11
N GLN A 67 17.47 7.60 3.08
CA GLN A 67 17.43 8.99 3.54
C GLN A 67 18.67 9.33 4.38
N ILE A 68 19.24 10.51 4.11
CA ILE A 68 20.34 11.05 4.90
C ILE A 68 19.76 11.82 6.08
N GLY A 69 20.02 11.38 7.31
CA GLY A 69 19.59 12.08 8.51
C GLY A 69 19.55 11.20 9.74
N THR A 70 19.08 11.78 10.84
CA THR A 70 18.83 11.04 12.08
C THR A 70 17.50 10.32 11.97
N GLU A 71 17.51 9.01 12.21
CA GLU A 71 16.30 8.21 12.34
C GLU A 71 15.62 8.47 13.70
N TYR A 72 14.31 8.61 13.69
CA TYR A 72 13.50 8.73 14.90
C TYR A 72 12.50 7.57 14.95
N VAL A 73 12.65 6.70 15.95
CA VAL A 73 11.77 5.56 16.17
C VAL A 73 10.74 5.92 17.23
N SER A 74 9.46 5.74 16.91
CA SER A 74 8.35 5.93 17.85
C SER A 74 7.69 4.59 18.15
N GLU A 75 7.86 4.10 19.37
CA GLU A 75 7.25 2.84 19.82
C GLU A 75 5.85 3.08 20.41
N ALA A 76 4.88 2.27 19.96
CA ALA A 76 3.52 2.34 20.49
C ALA A 76 3.45 1.74 21.91
N LYS A 77 2.89 2.51 22.86
CA LYS A 77 2.64 2.02 24.21
C LYS A 77 1.27 1.32 24.28
N VAL A 78 1.28 0.00 24.40
CA VAL A 78 0.07 -0.81 24.60
C VAL A 78 -0.22 -0.97 26.10
N THR A 79 -1.45 -0.66 26.51
CA THR A 79 -1.90 -0.82 27.90
C THR A 79 -3.11 -1.74 27.94
N ILE A 80 -3.08 -2.75 28.82
CA ILE A 80 -4.22 -3.66 29.08
C ILE A 80 -4.88 -3.22 30.41
N LEU A 81 -6.19 -2.98 30.38
CA LEU A 81 -6.96 -2.60 31.56
C LEU A 81 -7.47 -3.86 32.30
N GLY A 82 -6.88 -4.19 33.45
CA GLY A 82 -7.28 -5.33 34.28
C GLY A 82 -6.20 -5.80 35.26
N LYS A 83 -6.57 -6.60 36.27
CA LYS A 83 -5.59 -7.33 37.10
C LYS A 83 -5.13 -8.56 36.33
N GLU A 84 -3.99 -8.47 35.65
CA GLU A 84 -3.43 -9.58 34.88
C GLU A 84 -1.97 -9.85 35.24
N SER A 85 -1.57 -11.11 35.11
CA SER A 85 -0.18 -11.53 35.24
C SER A 85 0.64 -11.03 34.04
N ASP A 86 1.93 -10.77 34.24
CA ASP A 86 2.82 -10.32 33.16
C ASP A 86 2.88 -11.32 31.99
N THR A 87 2.74 -12.61 32.28
CA THR A 87 2.70 -13.68 31.26
C THR A 87 1.47 -13.57 30.36
N SER A 88 0.28 -13.35 30.94
CA SER A 88 -0.96 -13.14 30.18
C SER A 88 -0.87 -11.89 29.31
N ARG A 89 -0.31 -10.80 29.85
CA ARG A 89 -0.10 -9.55 29.11
C ARG A 89 0.77 -9.76 27.88
N ASN A 90 1.91 -10.43 28.03
CA ASN A 90 2.83 -10.68 26.92
C ASN A 90 2.20 -11.55 25.85
N HIS A 91 1.44 -12.58 26.24
CA HIS A 91 0.73 -13.43 25.28
C HIS A 91 -0.32 -12.66 24.47
N ILE A 92 -1.08 -11.77 25.13
CA ILE A 92 -2.07 -10.93 24.46
C ILE A 92 -1.38 -9.97 23.48
N ILE A 93 -0.30 -9.30 23.90
CA ILE A 93 0.44 -8.37 23.04
C ILE A 93 0.97 -9.08 21.79
N GLU A 94 1.58 -10.26 21.95
CA GLU A 94 2.08 -11.04 20.81
C GLU A 94 0.96 -11.53 19.89
N SER A 95 -0.19 -11.90 20.44
CA SER A 95 -1.38 -12.27 19.67
C SER A 95 -1.94 -11.08 18.87
N LEU A 96 -1.88 -9.86 19.41
CA LEU A 96 -2.35 -8.65 18.74
C LEU A 96 -1.40 -8.24 17.61
N LYS A 97 -0.09 -8.34 17.84
CA LYS A 97 0.91 -8.12 16.78
C LYS A 97 0.68 -9.07 15.61
N THR A 98 0.53 -10.38 15.88
CA THR A 98 0.28 -11.37 14.82
C THR A 98 -1.08 -11.19 14.14
N LYS A 99 -2.14 -10.83 14.87
CA LYS A 99 -3.46 -10.56 14.26
C LYS A 99 -3.46 -9.31 13.38
N SER A 100 -2.75 -8.25 13.77
CA SER A 100 -2.55 -7.08 12.91
C SER A 100 -1.78 -7.40 11.63
N VAL A 101 -0.80 -8.30 11.70
CA VAL A 101 -0.05 -8.79 10.53
C VAL A 101 -0.92 -9.69 9.64
N ILE A 102 -1.86 -10.47 10.20
CA ILE A 102 -2.78 -11.31 9.42
C ILE A 102 -3.88 -10.49 8.76
N GLU A 103 -4.47 -9.52 9.47
CA GLU A 103 -5.48 -8.61 8.90
C GLU A 103 -4.87 -7.64 7.87
N ALA A 104 -3.56 -7.38 7.95
CA ALA A 104 -2.81 -6.68 6.93
C ALA A 104 -2.47 -7.56 5.69
N ASN A 105 -2.55 -8.88 5.78
CA ASN A 105 -2.16 -9.81 4.70
C ASN A 105 -3.34 -10.65 4.16
N ALA A 106 -4.58 -10.30 4.50
CA ALA A 106 -5.82 -10.95 4.07
C ALA A 106 -6.68 -10.00 3.22
#